data_AF-A0A7J3GXH1-F1
#
_entry.id   AF-A0A7J3GXH1-F1
#
_cell.length_a   1.000
_cell.length_b   1.000
_cell.length_c   1.000
_cell.angle_alpha   90.00
_cell.angle_beta   90.00
_cell.angle_gamma   90.00
#
_symmetry.space_group_name_H-M   'P 1'
#
loop_
_entity.id
_entity.type
_entity.pdbx_description
1 polymer ?
#
loop_
_entity_poly.entity_id
_entity_poly.type
_entity_poly.pdbx_seq_one_letter_code
_entity_poly.pdbx_strand_id
1 'polypeptide(L)'
;MRLVALFTGGKDSTLALERAIEEGHSIAACLTVVPEPNSWAFHEICLDVTPLQAEAMGIPHLMLRVGGGKVREIEELGRHLAALKDKLGVGGFVTGTIRSSYQKTRMDELAAELGMRHMAPNWGSPPGSVVREVVRRG
;
A
#
# COMPACT_ATOMS: atom_id res chain seq x y z
N MET A 1 0.98 14.00 -6.96
CA MET A 1 -0.29 14.03 -6.16
C MET A 1 0.02 13.70 -4.70
N ARG A 2 -0.91 13.92 -3.77
CA ARG A 2 -0.81 13.45 -2.38
C ARG A 2 -1.44 12.06 -2.23
N LEU A 3 -0.72 11.08 -1.69
CA LEU A 3 -1.09 9.66 -1.68
C LEU A 3 -1.02 9.04 -0.27
N VAL A 4 -1.73 7.94 -0.05
CA VAL A 4 -1.46 6.99 1.04
C VAL A 4 -0.66 5.81 0.50
N ALA A 5 0.39 5.37 1.20
CA ALA A 5 1.11 4.16 0.83
C ALA A 5 0.55 2.95 1.58
N LEU A 6 0.02 1.95 0.87
CA LEU A 6 -0.30 0.66 1.48
C LEU A 6 1.01 -0.07 1.77
N PHE A 7 1.38 -0.07 3.05
CA PHE A 7 2.74 -0.34 3.48
C PHE A 7 2.79 -1.57 4.38
N THR A 8 3.62 -2.54 3.99
CA THR A 8 3.80 -3.82 4.69
C THR A 8 5.21 -3.98 5.25
N GLY A 9 6.09 -3.00 5.06
CA GLY A 9 7.50 -3.08 5.47
C GLY A 9 8.39 -3.93 4.58
N GLY A 10 7.81 -4.64 3.61
CA GLY A 10 8.55 -5.44 2.64
C GLY A 10 9.18 -4.61 1.53
N LYS A 11 10.08 -5.25 0.77
CA LYS A 11 10.80 -4.62 -0.36
C LYS A 11 9.85 -4.03 -1.42
N ASP A 12 8.71 -4.67 -1.65
CA ASP A 12 7.81 -4.30 -2.75
C ASP A 12 7.02 -3.03 -2.42
N SER A 13 6.48 -2.95 -1.20
CA SER A 13 5.76 -1.75 -0.73
C SER A 13 6.71 -0.58 -0.49
N THR A 14 7.93 -0.85 -0.02
CA THR A 14 8.99 0.17 0.13
C THR A 14 9.43 0.73 -1.23
N LEU A 15 9.72 -0.13 -2.21
CA LEU A 15 10.10 0.32 -3.56
C LEU A 15 8.96 1.09 -4.25
N ALA A 16 7.70 0.67 -4.06
CA ALA A 16 6.57 1.37 -4.65
C ALA A 16 6.36 2.76 -4.04
N LEU A 17 6.56 2.88 -2.72
CA LEU A 17 6.57 4.18 -2.03
C LEU A 17 7.67 5.07 -2.58
N GLU A 18 8.89 4.55 -2.70
CA GLU A 18 10.05 5.29 -3.23
C GLU A 18 9.80 5.76 -4.66
N ARG A 19 9.37 4.88 -5.56
CA ARG A 19 9.03 5.22 -6.95
C ARG A 19 7.94 6.28 -7.06
N ALA A 20 6.92 6.22 -6.19
CA ALA A 20 5.89 7.25 -6.17
C ALA A 20 6.47 8.63 -5.78
N ILE A 21 7.42 8.67 -4.83
CA ILE A 21 8.12 9.91 -4.48
C ILE A 21 8.97 10.41 -5.66
N GLU A 22 9.70 9.54 -6.33
CA GLU A 22 10.51 9.88 -7.53
C GLU A 22 9.67 10.42 -8.68
N GLU A 23 8.44 9.92 -8.85
CA GLU A 23 7.45 10.43 -9.81
C GLU A 23 6.83 11.79 -9.39
N GLY A 24 7.29 12.41 -8.29
CA GLY A 24 6.84 13.72 -7.82
C GLY A 24 5.55 13.67 -6.97
N HIS A 25 5.19 12.50 -6.43
CA HIS A 25 4.08 12.39 -5.49
C HIS A 25 4.55 12.60 -4.04
N SER A 26 3.67 13.10 -3.18
CA SER A 26 3.91 13.18 -1.74
C SER A 26 3.14 12.09 -1.02
N ILE A 27 3.75 11.48 0.01
CA ILE A 27 3.13 10.45 0.83
C ILE A 27 2.59 11.12 2.10
N ALA A 28 1.27 11.08 2.28
CA ALA A 28 0.60 11.64 3.45
C ALA A 28 0.72 10.74 4.69
N ALA A 29 0.66 9.42 4.48
CA ALA A 29 0.82 8.42 5.51
C ALA A 29 1.15 7.05 4.89
N CYS A 30 1.85 6.23 5.66
CA CYS A 30 1.90 4.78 5.48
C CYS A 30 0.68 4.16 6.19
N LEU A 31 -0.07 3.32 5.49
CA LEU A 31 -1.20 2.57 6.03
C LEU A 31 -0.86 1.08 5.99
N THR A 32 -0.72 0.47 7.17
CA THR A 32 -0.51 -0.96 7.32
C THR A 32 -1.82 -1.65 7.67
N VAL A 33 -2.25 -2.56 6.81
CA VAL A 33 -3.41 -3.42 7.04
C VAL A 33 -2.96 -4.63 7.85
N VAL A 34 -3.59 -4.83 9.00
CA VAL A 34 -3.35 -5.92 9.95
C VAL A 34 -4.57 -6.85 9.89
N PRO A 35 -4.49 -7.95 9.15
CA PRO A 35 -5.65 -8.83 9.03
C PRO A 35 -5.75 -9.80 10.21
N GLU A 36 -6.85 -10.57 10.27
CA GLU A 36 -6.90 -11.77 11.11
C GLU A 36 -5.89 -12.84 10.63
N PRO A 37 -5.44 -13.75 11.52
CA PRO A 37 -4.51 -14.81 11.13
C PRO A 37 -5.03 -15.68 9.97
N ASN A 38 -4.15 -16.04 9.04
CA ASN A 38 -4.47 -16.81 7.81
C ASN A 38 -5.34 -16.04 6.79
N SER A 39 -5.14 -14.73 6.69
CA SER A 39 -5.67 -13.90 5.63
C SER A 39 -5.16 -14.35 4.26
N TRP A 40 -6.08 -14.37 3.31
CA TRP A 40 -5.76 -14.69 1.93
C TRP A 40 -5.31 -13.47 1.12
N ALA A 41 -5.57 -12.25 1.61
CA ALA A 41 -5.41 -11.02 0.84
C ALA A 41 -4.22 -10.18 1.30
N PHE A 42 -3.83 -10.27 2.58
CA PHE A 42 -2.86 -9.37 3.20
C PHE A 42 -1.65 -10.09 3.78
N HIS A 43 -0.56 -9.34 3.92
CA HIS A 43 0.67 -9.82 4.55
C HIS A 43 0.54 -9.71 6.07
N GLU A 44 0.95 -10.74 6.80
CA GLU A 44 0.84 -10.81 8.28
C GLU A 44 2.19 -10.71 9.00
N ILE A 45 3.29 -10.93 8.29
CA ILE A 45 4.59 -11.13 8.92
C ILE A 45 5.23 -9.77 9.23
N CYS A 46 5.76 -9.65 10.45
CA CYS A 46 6.54 -8.50 10.90
C CYS A 46 5.83 -7.14 10.76
N LEU A 47 4.49 -7.09 10.80
CA LEU A 47 3.78 -5.81 10.71
C LEU A 47 4.13 -4.85 11.84
N ASP A 48 4.55 -5.37 12.99
CA ASP A 48 4.97 -4.59 14.16
C ASP A 48 6.22 -3.73 13.92
N VAL A 49 7.01 -3.99 12.87
CA VAL A 49 8.16 -3.14 12.51
C VAL A 49 7.79 -1.98 11.59
N THR A 50 6.61 -2.02 10.97
CA THR A 50 6.17 -0.98 10.02
C THR A 50 6.06 0.41 10.64
N PRO A 51 5.68 0.60 11.92
CA PRO A 51 5.72 1.92 12.55
C PRO A 51 7.15 2.47 12.65
N LEU A 52 8.13 1.63 13.01
CA LEU A 52 9.54 2.03 13.13
C LEU A 52 10.13 2.40 11.77
N GLN A 53 9.77 1.66 10.72
CA GLN A 53 10.18 1.98 9.35
C GLN A 53 9.59 3.32 8.88
N ALA A 54 8.31 3.55 9.14
CA ALA A 54 7.65 4.81 8.79
C ALA A 54 8.23 6.00 9.57
N GLU A 55 8.54 5.83 10.86
CA GLU A 55 9.26 6.80 11.67
C GLU A 55 10.64 7.13 11.10
N ALA A 56 11.41 6.10 10.71
CA ALA A 56 12.72 6.30 10.08
C ALA A 56 12.64 7.04 8.74
N MET A 57 11.53 6.89 8.00
CA MET A 57 11.25 7.64 6.78
C MET A 57 10.71 9.07 7.04
N GLY A 58 10.38 9.41 8.29
CA GLY A 58 9.72 10.68 8.63
C GLY A 58 8.28 10.78 8.09
N ILE A 59 7.61 9.64 7.88
CA ILE A 59 6.26 9.56 7.30
C ILE A 59 5.28 9.12 8.39
N PRO A 60 4.11 9.79 8.56
CA PRO A 60 3.09 9.32 9.49
C PRO A 60 2.66 7.88 9.24
N HIS A 61 2.40 7.12 10.29
CA HIS A 61 1.98 5.72 10.19
C HIS A 61 0.60 5.49 10.78
N LEU A 62 -0.18 4.64 10.12
CA LEU A 62 -1.51 4.22 10.54
C LEU A 62 -1.60 2.69 10.46
N MET A 63 -2.16 2.09 11.50
CA MET A 63 -2.48 0.66 11.51
C MET A 63 -3.99 0.48 11.44
N LEU A 64 -4.42 -0.35 10.52
CA LEU A 64 -5.82 -0.71 10.31
C LEU A 64 -5.99 -2.20 10.55
N ARG A 65 -6.74 -2.58 11.58
CA ARG A 65 -7.18 -3.96 11.75
C ARG A 65 -8.36 -4.24 10.84
N VAL A 66 -8.27 -5.30 10.04
CA VAL A 66 -9.39 -5.81 9.24
C VAL A 66 -9.80 -7.20 9.70
N GLY A 67 -11.10 -7.49 9.69
CA GLY A 67 -11.65 -8.80 10.05
C GLY A 67 -11.40 -9.85 8.96
N GLY A 68 -11.64 -11.12 9.25
CA GLY A 68 -11.41 -12.20 8.29
C GLY A 68 -12.36 -12.18 7.07
N GLY A 69 -11.81 -12.57 5.92
CA GLY A 69 -12.57 -12.84 4.69
C GLY A 69 -12.36 -11.80 3.59
N LYS A 70 -11.94 -12.27 2.41
CA LYS A 70 -11.47 -11.44 1.28
C LYS A 70 -12.34 -10.22 0.95
N VAL A 71 -13.67 -10.38 0.92
CA VAL A 71 -14.58 -9.29 0.54
C VAL A 71 -14.66 -8.24 1.65
N ARG A 72 -14.82 -8.70 2.90
CA ARG A 72 -14.94 -7.83 4.07
C ARG A 72 -13.69 -6.99 4.29
N GLU A 73 -12.50 -7.59 4.14
CA GLU A 73 -11.23 -6.88 4.31
C GLU A 73 -11.07 -5.71 3.32
N ILE A 74 -11.52 -5.89 2.07
CA ILE A 74 -11.45 -4.87 1.02
C ILE A 74 -12.45 -3.75 1.29
N GLU A 75 -13.68 -4.09 1.69
CA GLU A 75 -14.69 -3.09 2.08
C GLU A 75 -14.24 -2.27 3.30
N GLU A 76 -13.62 -2.92 4.29
CA GLU A 76 -13.04 -2.26 5.47
C GLU A 76 -11.90 -1.33 5.09
N LEU A 77 -10.97 -1.79 4.24
CA LEU A 77 -9.92 -0.94 3.68
C LEU A 77 -10.51 0.26 2.94
N GLY A 78 -11.55 0.05 2.14
CA GLY A 78 -12.21 1.10 1.39
C GLY A 78 -12.80 2.21 2.26
N ARG A 79 -13.49 1.83 3.35
CA ARG A 79 -14.02 2.80 4.34
C ARG A 79 -12.91 3.65 4.96
N HIS A 80 -11.76 3.05 5.24
CA HIS A 80 -10.62 3.80 5.81
C HIS A 80 -9.96 4.70 4.78
N LEU A 81 -9.80 4.25 3.54
CA LEU A 81 -9.26 5.09 2.46
C LEU A 81 -10.18 6.29 2.16
N ALA A 82 -11.51 6.10 2.21
CA ALA A 82 -12.47 7.19 2.12
C ALA A 82 -12.29 8.22 3.24
N ALA A 83 -12.18 7.76 4.49
CA ALA A 83 -11.94 8.67 5.61
C ALA A 83 -10.59 9.42 5.50
N LEU A 84 -9.55 8.75 5.00
CA LEU A 84 -8.24 9.37 4.77
C LEU A 84 -8.26 10.37 3.61
N LYS A 85 -9.03 10.09 2.55
CA LYS A 85 -9.28 11.04 1.45
C LYS A 85 -9.75 12.38 1.98
N ASP A 86 -10.78 12.37 2.82
CA ASP A 86 -11.36 13.60 3.37
C ASP A 86 -10.45 14.25 4.43
N LYS A 87 -9.85 13.44 5.32
CA LYS A 87 -9.02 13.96 6.43
C LYS A 87 -7.67 14.51 5.99
N LEU A 88 -7.02 13.87 5.01
CA LEU A 88 -5.65 14.18 4.60
C LEU A 88 -5.55 14.81 3.20
N GLY A 89 -6.68 14.98 2.50
CA GLY A 89 -6.73 15.51 1.15
C GLY A 89 -5.96 14.66 0.14
N VAL A 90 -5.99 13.33 0.29
CA VAL A 90 -5.27 12.41 -0.59
C VAL A 90 -6.08 12.13 -1.87
N GLY A 91 -5.43 12.19 -3.02
CA GLY A 91 -6.06 11.92 -4.32
C GLY A 91 -5.95 10.46 -4.76
N GLY A 92 -5.28 9.61 -3.97
CA GLY A 92 -4.95 8.26 -4.39
C GLY A 92 -4.20 7.47 -3.33
N PHE A 93 -3.88 6.22 -3.67
CA PHE A 93 -3.03 5.35 -2.87
C PHE A 93 -2.09 4.55 -3.76
N VAL A 94 -0.95 4.14 -3.19
CA VAL A 94 0.06 3.34 -3.88
C VAL A 94 0.18 1.94 -3.26
N THR A 95 0.35 0.92 -4.11
CA THR A 95 0.59 -0.47 -3.70
C THR A 95 1.84 -1.05 -4.32
N GLY A 96 2.46 -1.99 -3.60
CA GLY A 96 3.62 -2.76 -4.06
C GLY A 96 3.32 -3.92 -5.00
N THR A 97 2.09 -4.05 -5.50
CA THR A 97 1.65 -5.24 -6.27
C THR A 97 2.48 -5.42 -7.54
N ILE A 98 3.08 -6.61 -7.74
CA ILE A 98 3.93 -6.90 -8.92
C ILE A 98 3.17 -7.65 -10.02
N ARG A 99 2.58 -8.83 -9.71
CA ARG A 99 2.01 -9.75 -10.73
C ARG A 99 0.62 -10.29 -10.46
N SER A 100 0.09 -10.16 -9.24
CA SER A 100 -1.24 -10.65 -8.91
C SER A 100 -2.31 -9.80 -9.60
N SER A 101 -2.88 -10.31 -10.70
CA SER A 101 -3.95 -9.63 -11.44
C SER A 101 -5.17 -9.44 -10.55
N TYR A 102 -5.46 -10.42 -9.70
CA TYR A 102 -6.52 -10.32 -8.71
C TYR A 102 -6.34 -9.12 -7.77
N GLN A 103 -5.16 -8.96 -7.14
CA GLN A 103 -4.90 -7.82 -6.25
C GLN A 103 -4.94 -6.49 -7.01
N LYS A 104 -4.37 -6.45 -8.23
CA LYS A 104 -4.38 -5.24 -9.06
C LYS A 104 -5.81 -4.81 -9.40
N THR A 105 -6.62 -5.73 -9.92
CA THR A 105 -8.02 -5.45 -10.30
C THR A 105 -8.84 -5.00 -9.10
N ARG A 106 -8.72 -5.67 -7.95
CA ARG A 106 -9.46 -5.29 -6.74
C ARG A 106 -9.11 -3.89 -6.23
N MET A 107 -7.83 -3.53 -6.24
CA MET A 107 -7.40 -2.19 -5.86
C MET A 107 -7.81 -1.13 -6.88
N ASP A 108 -7.83 -1.46 -8.18
CA ASP A 108 -8.34 -0.55 -9.22
C ASP A 108 -9.85 -0.29 -9.08
N GLU A 109 -10.63 -1.35 -8.87
CA GLU A 109 -12.08 -1.28 -8.59
C GLU A 109 -12.34 -0.38 -7.39
N LEU A 110 -11.66 -0.64 -6.27
CA LEU A 110 -11.79 0.15 -5.06
C LEU A 110 -11.43 1.63 -5.27
N ALA A 111 -10.36 1.91 -6.01
CA ALA A 111 -9.98 3.28 -6.32
C ALA A 111 -11.03 3.98 -7.18
N ALA A 112 -11.62 3.29 -8.16
CA ALA A 112 -12.70 3.83 -8.99
C ALA A 112 -13.94 4.15 -8.14
N GLU A 113 -14.35 3.25 -7.24
CA GLU A 113 -15.48 3.46 -6.32
C GLU A 113 -15.27 4.68 -5.41
N LEU A 114 -14.04 4.89 -4.95
CA LEU A 114 -13.68 6.01 -4.07
C LEU A 114 -13.39 7.31 -4.82
N GLY A 115 -13.38 7.32 -6.15
CA GLY A 115 -12.92 8.45 -6.96
C GLY A 115 -11.48 8.85 -6.62
N MET A 116 -10.62 7.85 -6.40
CA MET A 116 -9.20 7.96 -6.09
C MET A 116 -8.37 7.36 -7.22
N ARG A 117 -7.08 7.68 -7.28
CA ARG A 117 -6.12 7.02 -8.18
C ARG A 117 -5.40 5.87 -7.47
N HIS A 118 -5.42 4.68 -8.04
CA HIS A 118 -4.53 3.59 -7.64
C HIS A 118 -3.21 3.67 -8.43
N MET A 119 -2.09 3.72 -7.71
CA MET A 119 -0.75 3.63 -8.27
C MET A 119 -0.13 2.28 -7.93
N ALA A 120 0.31 1.55 -8.95
CA ALA A 120 1.02 0.28 -8.79
C ALA A 120 2.30 0.29 -9.64
N PRO A 121 3.33 1.06 -9.22
CA PRO A 121 4.53 1.30 -10.04
C PRO A 121 5.35 0.03 -10.28
N ASN A 122 5.19 -1.01 -9.46
CA ASN A 122 5.85 -2.30 -9.64
C ASN A 122 5.11 -3.23 -10.59
N TRP A 123 3.87 -2.90 -10.96
CA TRP A 123 3.00 -3.77 -11.74
C TRP A 123 3.60 -4.11 -13.11
N GLY A 124 3.56 -5.39 -13.47
CA GLY A 124 4.10 -5.88 -14.75
C GLY A 124 5.62 -6.02 -14.77
N SER A 125 6.34 -5.60 -13.72
CA SER A 125 7.79 -5.80 -13.63
C SER A 125 8.12 -7.30 -13.46
N PRO A 126 9.18 -7.81 -14.12
CA PRO A 126 9.73 -9.13 -13.78
C PRO A 126 10.17 -9.17 -12.30
N PRO A 127 9.81 -10.20 -11.50
CA PRO A 127 10.13 -10.22 -10.08
C PRO A 127 11.64 -10.10 -9.79
N GLY A 128 12.48 -10.69 -10.65
CA GLY A 128 13.93 -10.58 -10.52
C GLY A 128 14.46 -9.17 -10.76
N SER A 129 13.79 -8.32 -11.57
CA SER A 129 14.22 -6.94 -11.75
C SER A 129 13.90 -6.08 -10.53
N VAL A 130 12.75 -6.32 -9.88
CA VAL A 130 12.37 -5.64 -8.63
C VAL A 130 13.43 -5.89 -7.55
N VAL A 131 13.83 -7.15 -7.35
CA VAL A 131 14.86 -7.49 -6.36
C VAL A 131 16.22 -6.86 -6.69
N ARG A 132 16.66 -6.94 -7.96
CA ARG A 132 17.93 -6.32 -8.38
C ARG A 132 17.92 -4.81 -8.19
N GLU A 133 16.78 -4.17 -8.42
CA GLU A 133 16.64 -2.74 -8.22
C GLU A 133 16.71 -2.37 -6.74
N VAL A 134 16.03 -3.11 -5.86
CA VAL A 134 16.13 -2.92 -4.41
C VAL A 134 17.60 -2.98 -3.99
N VAL A 135 18.31 -4.07 -4.34
CA VAL A 135 19.75 -4.22 -4.00
C VAL A 135 20.62 -3.09 -4.55
N ARG A 136 20.30 -2.56 -5.74
CA ARG A 136 21.05 -1.44 -6.34
C ARG A 136 20.83 -0.13 -5.58
N ARG A 137 19.66 0.05 -4.97
CA ARG A 137 19.28 1.27 -4.25
C ARG A 137 19.81 1.27 -2.80
N GLY A 138 20.08 0.11 -2.22
CA GLY A 138 20.64 -0.07 -0.87
C GLY A 138 19.73 -0.92 0.00
#